data_AF-A0A497GN46-F1
#
_entry.id   AF-A0A497GN46-F1
#
_cell.length_a   1.000
_cell.length_b   1.000
_cell.length_c   1.000
_cell.angle_alpha   90.00
_cell.angle_beta   90.00
_cell.angle_gamma   90.00
#
_symmetry.space_group_name_H-M   'P 1'
#
loop_
_entity.id
_entity.type
_entity.pdbx_description
1 polymer ?
#
loop_
_entity_poly.entity_id
_entity_poly.type
_entity_poly.pdbx_seq_one_letter_code
_entity_poly.pdbx_strand_id
1 'polypeptide(L)'
;MSKYTYIRVEKKVAERLEQLKFLYGCNSYNEVLSKLLNDIGVVEDLKRIANDPFQLSSVQEAALDALGEMAENGNIYALKALIEVAKNKRDVSYIQKKALSLVKKSLDVLYAKYGLAQVKDSSG
;
A
#
# COMPACT_ATOMS: atom_id res chain seq x y z
N MET A 1 40.72 -6.08 11.46
CA MET A 1 39.92 -6.12 10.22
C MET A 1 39.81 -7.58 9.83
N SER A 2 38.64 -8.23 9.70
CA SER A 2 37.44 -7.92 8.91
C SER A 2 36.18 -8.53 9.59
N LYS A 3 35.19 -7.73 10.01
CA LYS A 3 33.94 -7.37 9.29
C LYS A 3 33.04 -8.55 8.89
N TYR A 4 32.36 -9.18 9.86
CA TYR A 4 31.03 -9.75 9.61
C TYR A 4 30.18 -9.63 10.87
N THR A 5 29.53 -8.47 11.02
CA THR A 5 28.36 -8.36 11.90
C THR A 5 27.27 -9.19 11.23
N TYR A 6 27.15 -10.46 11.63
CA TYR A 6 25.99 -11.28 11.27
C TYR A 6 24.77 -10.59 11.89
N ILE A 7 24.02 -9.84 11.08
CA ILE A 7 22.70 -9.36 11.47
C ILE A 7 21.88 -10.62 11.70
N ARG A 8 21.59 -10.94 12.96
CA ARG A 8 20.72 -12.05 13.33
C ARG A 8 19.32 -11.66 12.85
N VAL A 9 19.00 -12.02 11.61
CA VAL A 9 17.66 -11.84 11.07
C VAL A 9 16.75 -12.72 11.91
N GLU A 10 15.89 -12.10 12.71
CA GLU A 10 14.93 -12.82 13.53
C GLU A 10 14.15 -13.78 12.62
N LYS A 11 13.87 -14.99 13.08
CA LYS A 11 13.15 -16.03 12.31
C LYS A 11 11.89 -15.47 11.63
N LYS A 12 11.17 -14.59 12.33
CA LYS A 12 9.97 -13.89 11.84
C LYS A 12 10.24 -12.95 10.66
N VAL A 13 11.41 -12.32 10.60
CA VAL A 13 11.82 -11.46 9.48
C VAL A 13 12.18 -12.31 8.27
N ALA A 14 12.84 -13.45 8.47
CA ALA A 14 13.14 -14.39 7.38
C ALA A 14 11.86 -15.02 6.80
N GLU A 15 10.92 -15.44 7.65
CA GLU A 15 9.61 -15.96 7.22
C GLU A 15 8.83 -14.90 6.41
N ARG A 16 8.83 -13.64 6.86
CA ARG A 16 8.23 -12.53 6.10
C ARG A 16 8.92 -12.29 4.77
N LEU A 17 10.25 -12.31 4.72
CA LEU A 17 11.00 -12.12 3.48
C LEU A 17 10.72 -13.25 2.48
N GLU A 18 10.57 -14.50 2.92
CA GLU A 18 10.18 -15.60 2.04
C GLU A 18 8.75 -15.47 1.52
N GLN A 19 7.79 -15.05 2.37
CA GLN A 19 6.43 -14.74 1.92
C GLN A 19 6.42 -13.63 0.86
N LEU A 20 7.19 -12.56 1.08
CA LEU A 20 7.32 -11.46 0.14
C LEU A 20 8.01 -11.89 -1.15
N LYS A 21 9.01 -12.78 -1.06
CA LYS A 21 9.68 -13.36 -2.22
C LYS A 21 8.69 -14.11 -3.12
N PHE A 22 7.80 -14.90 -2.53
CA PHE A 22 6.70 -15.56 -3.23
C PHE A 22 5.69 -14.56 -3.83
N LEU A 23 5.21 -13.60 -3.03
CA LEU A 23 4.20 -12.62 -3.46
C LEU A 23 4.69 -11.73 -4.61
N TYR A 24 5.95 -11.33 -4.60
CA TYR A 24 6.53 -10.46 -5.62
C TYR A 24 7.18 -11.20 -6.79
N GLY A 25 7.17 -12.54 -6.77
CA GLY A 25 7.84 -13.38 -7.77
C GLY A 25 9.34 -13.11 -7.87
N CYS A 26 10.00 -12.84 -6.74
CA CYS A 26 11.43 -12.53 -6.70
C CYS A 26 12.25 -13.82 -6.53
N ASN A 27 13.48 -13.83 -7.03
CA ASN A 27 14.40 -14.95 -6.88
C ASN A 27 15.41 -14.73 -5.74
N SER A 28 15.51 -13.51 -5.22
CA SER A 28 16.43 -13.14 -4.14
C SER A 28 15.82 -12.14 -3.16
N TYR A 29 16.36 -12.08 -1.93
CA TYR A 29 15.96 -11.06 -0.95
C TYR A 29 16.35 -9.65 -1.40
N ASN A 30 17.43 -9.49 -2.17
CA ASN A 30 17.83 -8.21 -2.74
C ASN A 30 16.79 -7.70 -3.74
N GLU A 31 16.21 -8.57 -4.57
CA GLU A 31 15.10 -8.21 -5.46
C GLU A 31 13.85 -7.84 -4.67
N VAL A 32 13.53 -8.57 -3.60
CA VAL A 32 12.42 -8.21 -2.68
C VAL A 32 12.65 -6.81 -2.10
N LEU A 33 13.84 -6.53 -1.59
CA LEU A 33 14.18 -5.22 -1.02
C LEU A 33 14.13 -4.10 -2.07
N SER A 34 14.66 -4.33 -3.27
CA SER A 34 14.63 -3.34 -4.35
C SER A 34 13.20 -3.02 -4.80
N LYS A 35 12.34 -4.04 -4.93
CA LYS A 35 10.92 -3.84 -5.27
C LYS A 35 10.19 -3.11 -4.15
N LEU A 36 10.39 -3.51 -2.90
CA LEU A 36 9.79 -2.83 -1.75
C LEU A 36 10.18 -1.36 -1.69
N LEU A 37 11.47 -1.04 -1.86
CA LEU A 37 11.95 0.35 -1.83
C LEU A 37 11.38 1.17 -2.98
N ASN A 38 11.27 0.59 -4.18
CA ASN A 38 10.65 1.25 -5.33
C ASN A 38 9.15 1.50 -5.10
N ASP A 39 8.42 0.48 -4.64
CA ASP A 39 6.99 0.57 -4.33
C ASP A 39 6.74 1.64 -3.25
N ILE A 40 7.55 1.67 -2.19
CA ILE A 40 7.44 2.69 -1.13
C ILE A 40 7.73 4.09 -1.70
N GLY A 41 8.75 4.24 -2.54
CA GLY A 41 9.09 5.53 -3.16
C GLY A 41 7.95 6.06 -4.03
N VAL A 42 7.45 5.23 -4.94
CA VAL A 42 6.32 5.58 -5.82
C VAL A 42 5.06 5.91 -5.00
N VAL A 43 4.75 5.11 -3.97
CA VAL A 43 3.59 5.36 -3.10
C VAL A 43 3.72 6.69 -2.35
N GLU A 44 4.89 7.02 -1.80
CA GLU A 44 5.10 8.29 -1.10
C GLU A 44 5.00 9.49 -2.07
N ASP A 45 5.52 9.37 -3.29
CA ASP A 45 5.38 10.41 -4.31
C ASP A 45 3.91 10.64 -4.71
N LEU A 46 3.16 9.57 -4.99
CA LEU A 46 1.73 9.66 -5.30
C LEU A 46 0.94 10.24 -4.12
N LYS A 47 1.25 9.80 -2.88
CA LYS A 47 0.62 10.34 -1.67
C LYS A 47 0.89 11.83 -1.50
N ARG A 48 2.12 12.27 -1.78
CA ARG A 48 2.49 13.69 -1.75
C ARG A 48 1.72 14.48 -2.80
N ILE A 49 1.67 14.01 -4.04
CA ILE A 49 0.90 14.64 -5.13
C ILE A 49 -0.58 14.76 -4.77
N ALA A 50 -1.19 13.69 -4.24
CA ALA A 50 -2.60 13.68 -3.85
C ALA A 50 -2.95 14.66 -2.72
N ASN A 51 -1.99 14.99 -1.85
CA ASN A 51 -2.19 15.92 -0.73
C ASN A 51 -1.65 17.33 -1.01
N ASP A 52 -0.99 17.58 -2.14
CA ASP A 52 -0.40 18.87 -2.46
C ASP A 52 -1.52 19.85 -2.88
N PRO A 53 -1.82 20.89 -2.07
CA PRO A 53 -2.93 21.81 -2.34
C PRO A 53 -2.70 22.68 -3.59
N PHE A 54 -1.47 22.74 -4.10
CA PHE A 54 -1.12 23.50 -5.30
C PHE A 54 -1.23 22.68 -6.59
N GLN A 55 -1.52 21.37 -6.49
CA GLN A 55 -1.76 20.54 -7.66
C GLN A 55 -3.16 20.73 -8.23
N LEU A 56 -3.28 20.52 -9.54
CA LEU A 56 -4.57 20.44 -10.21
C LEU A 56 -5.38 19.28 -9.63
N SER A 57 -6.70 19.48 -9.47
CA SER A 57 -7.60 18.43 -8.96
C SER A 57 -7.50 17.14 -9.80
N SER A 58 -7.39 17.26 -11.11
CA SER A 58 -7.20 16.12 -12.03
C SER A 58 -5.89 15.35 -11.77
N VAL A 59 -4.82 16.03 -11.37
CA VAL A 59 -3.53 15.41 -11.04
C VAL A 59 -3.59 14.71 -9.68
N GLN A 60 -4.23 15.34 -8.69
CA GLN A 60 -4.50 14.72 -7.39
C GLN A 60 -5.37 13.47 -7.54
N GLU A 61 -6.38 13.54 -8.42
CA GLU A 61 -7.25 12.42 -8.75
C GLU A 61 -6.50 11.27 -9.43
N ALA A 62 -5.68 11.56 -10.43
CA ALA A 62 -4.87 10.55 -11.11
C ALA A 62 -3.91 9.86 -10.12
N ALA A 63 -3.33 10.62 -9.18
CA ALA A 63 -2.48 10.05 -8.14
C ALA A 63 -3.26 9.12 -7.19
N LEU A 64 -4.49 9.49 -6.82
CA LEU A 64 -5.38 8.61 -6.05
C LEU A 64 -5.76 7.34 -6.82
N ASP A 65 -6.12 7.47 -8.09
CA ASP A 65 -6.53 6.34 -8.92
C ASP A 65 -5.36 5.34 -9.10
N ALA A 66 -4.14 5.84 -9.29
CA ALA A 66 -2.93 5.01 -9.33
C ALA A 66 -2.70 4.27 -7.99
N LEU A 67 -2.84 4.97 -6.85
CA LEU A 67 -2.76 4.32 -5.53
C LEU A 67 -3.85 3.26 -5.35
N GLY A 68 -5.06 3.49 -5.88
CA GLY A 68 -6.18 2.54 -5.89
C GLY A 68 -5.84 1.27 -6.67
N GLU A 69 -5.35 1.41 -7.89
CA GLU A 69 -4.95 0.26 -8.72
C GLU A 69 -3.82 -0.56 -8.07
N MET A 70 -2.82 0.11 -7.49
CA MET A 70 -1.76 -0.56 -6.74
C MET A 70 -2.32 -1.35 -5.54
N ALA A 71 -3.25 -0.74 -4.78
CA ALA A 71 -3.88 -1.38 -3.63
C ALA A 71 -4.76 -2.57 -4.03
N GLU A 72 -5.56 -2.46 -5.08
CA GLU A 72 -6.36 -3.55 -5.67
C GLU A 72 -5.49 -4.74 -6.10
N ASN A 73 -4.26 -4.46 -6.54
CA ASN A 73 -3.27 -5.47 -6.89
C ASN A 73 -2.52 -6.08 -5.68
N GLY A 74 -2.81 -5.63 -4.46
CA GLY A 74 -2.24 -6.17 -3.22
C GLY A 74 -1.08 -5.35 -2.65
N ASN A 75 -0.81 -4.14 -3.16
CA ASN A 75 0.20 -3.28 -2.57
C ASN A 75 -0.30 -2.68 -1.25
N ILE A 76 0.20 -3.22 -0.13
CA ILE A 76 -0.18 -2.83 1.22
C ILE A 76 0.22 -1.37 1.53
N TYR A 77 1.32 -0.89 0.96
CA TYR A 77 1.77 0.50 1.17
C TYR A 77 0.83 1.48 0.49
N ALA A 78 0.37 1.18 -0.72
CA ALA A 78 -0.63 1.99 -1.43
C ALA A 78 -1.95 2.04 -0.66
N LEU A 79 -2.42 0.89 -0.15
CA LEU A 79 -3.62 0.84 0.69
C LEU A 79 -3.47 1.68 1.96
N LYS A 80 -2.31 1.60 2.62
CA LYS A 80 -2.00 2.43 3.79
C LYS A 80 -2.01 3.92 3.45
N ALA A 81 -1.42 4.32 2.32
CA ALA A 81 -1.41 5.70 1.86
C ALA A 81 -2.84 6.24 1.61
N LEU A 82 -3.72 5.45 0.97
CA LEU A 82 -5.11 5.83 0.77
C LEU A 82 -5.85 6.02 2.11
N ILE A 83 -5.60 5.16 3.10
CA ILE A 83 -6.16 5.31 4.45
C ILE A 83 -5.66 6.59 5.12
N GLU A 84 -4.37 6.91 4.99
CA GLU A 84 -3.78 8.15 5.51
C GLU A 84 -4.42 9.38 4.87
N VAL A 85 -4.59 9.39 3.53
CA VAL A 85 -5.27 10.47 2.80
C VAL A 85 -6.73 10.61 3.27
N ALA A 86 -7.46 9.50 3.38
CA ALA A 86 -8.86 9.50 3.81
C ALA A 86 -9.05 9.99 5.25
N LYS A 87 -8.06 9.78 6.13
CA LYS A 87 -8.07 10.21 7.53
C LYS A 87 -7.56 11.63 7.75
N ASN A 88 -6.93 12.23 6.74
CA ASN A 88 -6.41 13.59 6.85
C ASN A 88 -7.59 14.51 7.20
N LYS A 89 -7.46 15.37 8.22
CA LYS A 89 -8.56 16.21 8.73
C LYS A 89 -8.50 17.65 8.22
N ARG A 90 -7.53 17.96 7.36
CA ARG A 90 -7.20 19.35 7.01
C ARG A 90 -8.21 20.04 6.10
N ASP A 91 -9.08 19.29 5.42
CA ASP A 91 -10.23 19.84 4.69
C ASP A 91 -11.16 18.70 4.27
N VAL A 92 -12.47 18.73 4.53
CA VAL A 92 -13.41 17.67 4.10
C VAL A 92 -13.62 17.76 2.58
N SER A 93 -12.57 17.45 1.83
CA SER A 93 -12.50 17.66 0.39
C SER A 93 -12.92 16.41 -0.38
N TYR A 94 -13.27 16.62 -1.64
CA TYR A 94 -13.53 15.56 -2.62
C TYR A 94 -12.44 14.45 -2.61
N ILE A 95 -11.17 14.82 -2.36
CA ILE A 95 -10.02 13.90 -2.28
C ILE A 95 -10.19 12.86 -1.17
N GLN A 96 -10.67 13.23 0.02
CA GLN A 96 -10.90 12.26 1.11
C GLN A 96 -12.01 11.29 0.80
N LYS A 97 -13.12 11.78 0.22
CA LYS A 97 -14.25 10.93 -0.17
C LYS A 97 -13.82 9.93 -1.24
N LYS A 98 -13.06 10.38 -2.23
CA LYS A 98 -12.49 9.53 -3.28
C LYS A 98 -11.51 8.50 -2.67
N ALA A 99 -10.57 8.93 -1.83
CA ALA A 99 -9.64 8.03 -1.15
C ALA A 99 -10.36 6.95 -0.33
N LEU A 100 -11.38 7.32 0.46
CA LEU A 100 -12.18 6.37 1.23
C LEU A 100 -12.93 5.37 0.33
N SER A 101 -13.48 5.82 -0.79
CA SER A 101 -14.12 4.94 -1.78
C SER A 101 -13.11 3.94 -2.37
N LEU A 102 -11.90 4.40 -2.67
CA LEU A 102 -10.83 3.55 -3.20
C LEU A 102 -10.35 2.53 -2.16
N VAL A 103 -10.28 2.89 -0.88
CA VAL A 103 -9.99 1.93 0.21
C VAL A 103 -11.03 0.83 0.24
N LYS A 104 -12.33 1.17 0.20
CA LYS A 104 -13.42 0.19 0.21
C LYS A 104 -13.34 -0.74 -1.00
N LYS A 105 -13.20 -0.16 -2.21
CA LYS A 105 -13.06 -0.92 -3.46
C LYS A 105 -11.85 -1.86 -3.41
N SER A 106 -10.70 -1.38 -2.95
CA SER A 106 -9.48 -2.18 -2.85
C SER A 106 -9.67 -3.35 -1.89
N LEU A 107 -10.28 -3.12 -0.73
CA LEU A 107 -10.58 -4.19 0.22
C LEU A 107 -11.54 -5.22 -0.37
N ASP A 108 -12.62 -4.79 -1.02
CA ASP A 108 -13.58 -5.71 -1.68
C ASP A 108 -12.89 -6.60 -2.72
N VAL A 109 -12.01 -6.01 -3.55
CA VAL A 109 -11.21 -6.75 -4.54
C VAL A 109 -10.29 -7.76 -3.86
N LEU A 110 -9.57 -7.36 -2.81
CA LEU A 110 -8.68 -8.26 -2.08
C LEU A 110 -9.45 -9.39 -1.38
N TYR A 111 -10.57 -9.10 -0.73
CA TYR A 111 -11.43 -10.10 -0.11
C TYR A 111 -11.93 -11.12 -1.14
N ALA A 112 -12.39 -10.66 -2.31
CA ALA A 112 -12.81 -11.52 -3.41
C ALA A 112 -11.64 -12.38 -3.96
N LYS A 113 -10.46 -11.77 -4.15
CA LYS A 113 -9.28 -12.44 -4.71
C LYS A 113 -8.71 -13.53 -3.80
N TYR A 114 -8.76 -13.32 -2.48
CA TYR A 114 -8.17 -14.23 -1.50
C TYR A 114 -9.19 -15.11 -0.75
N GLY A 115 -10.47 -15.08 -1.15
CA GLY A 115 -11.51 -15.96 -0.56
C GLY A 115 -11.79 -15.68 0.92
N LEU A 116 -11.43 -14.50 1.42
CA LEU A 116 -11.68 -14.08 2.78
C LEU A 116 -13.12 -13.55 2.82
N ALA A 117 -14.05 -14.38 3.30
CA ALA A 117 -15.46 -14.03 3.41
C ALA A 117 -15.61 -12.67 4.13
N GLN A 118 -16.43 -11.78 3.57
CA GLN A 118 -16.81 -10.56 4.28
C GLN A 118 -17.35 -10.95 5.66
N VAL A 119 -16.76 -10.39 6.71
CA VAL A 119 -17.34 -10.48 8.05
C VAL A 119 -18.66 -9.75 7.95
N LYS A 120 -19.76 -10.48 7.72
CA LYS A 120 -21.10 -9.94 7.87
C LYS A 120 -21.20 -9.49 9.31
N ASP A 121 -21.30 -8.18 9.53
CA ASP A 121 -21.67 -7.61 10.80
C ASP A 121 -22.92 -8.33 11.30
N SER A 122 -22.71 -9.22 12.25
CA SER A 122 -23.76 -9.95 12.94
C SER A 122 -24.16 -9.08 14.12
N SER A 123 -24.87 -7.99 13.85
CA SER A 123 -25.57 -7.21 14.87
C SER A 123 -27.02 -7.68 14.90
N GLY A 124 -27.25 -8.72 15.71
CA GLY A 124 -28.56 -9.07 16.26
C GLY A 124 -28.67 -8.53 17.68
#